data_AF-A0A090G714-F1
#
_entry.id   AF-A0A090G714-F1
#
_cell.length_a   1.000
_cell.length_b   1.000
_cell.length_c   1.000
_cell.angle_alpha   90.00
_cell.angle_beta   90.00
_cell.angle_gamma   90.00
#
_symmetry.space_group_name_H-M   'P 1'
#
loop_
_entity.id
_entity.type
_entity.pdbx_description
1 polymer ?
#
loop_
_entity_poly.entity_id
_entity_poly.type
_entity_poly.pdbx_seq_one_letter_code
_entity_poly.pdbx_strand_id
1 'polypeptide(L)'
;MKHDLPENGGGEMANAVARLSGLIKEAGLDCECRSKLDETLSRFAALEIGPAAREHLTNARHQRAHIETILLFLQDLDEIGVAEGDFSVYLDLALLFDDIATIAKAGALSMRQLGQFAAVGR
;
A
#
# COMPACT_ATOMS: atom_id res chain seq x y z
N MET A 1 -9.23 2.55 -20.18
CA MET A 1 -8.78 1.67 -19.10
C MET A 1 -7.35 1.25 -19.40
N LYS A 2 -6.36 2.05 -18.98
CA LYS A 2 -4.96 1.59 -18.93
C LYS A 2 -4.83 0.91 -17.57
N HIS A 3 -4.70 -0.42 -17.58
CA HIS A 3 -4.39 -1.18 -16.39
C HIS A 3 -2.88 -1.09 -16.21
N ASP A 4 -2.41 0.03 -15.67
CA ASP A 4 -1.03 0.13 -15.18
C ASP A 4 -0.99 -0.75 -13.93
N LEU A 5 -0.56 -2.01 -14.11
CA LEU A 5 -0.22 -2.87 -12.97
C LEU A 5 0.86 -2.14 -12.17
N PRO A 6 0.72 -2.00 -10.84
CA PRO A 6 1.77 -1.41 -10.03
C PRO A 6 3.01 -2.29 -10.16
N GLU A 7 4.10 -1.71 -10.67
CA GLU A 7 5.38 -2.38 -10.79
C GLU A 7 5.81 -2.86 -9.41
N ASN A 8 5.76 -4.17 -9.19
CA ASN A 8 6.10 -4.82 -7.92
C ASN A 8 7.61 -4.81 -7.63
N GLY A 9 8.38 -4.01 -8.38
CA GLY A 9 9.85 -4.03 -8.38
C GLY A 9 10.45 -3.76 -7.00
N GLY A 10 9.81 -2.93 -6.19
CA GLY A 10 10.23 -2.72 -4.81
C GLY A 10 10.11 -3.98 -3.95
N GLY A 11 8.96 -4.67 -4.00
CA GLY A 11 8.73 -5.88 -3.19
C GLY A 11 9.65 -7.03 -3.62
N GLU A 12 9.91 -7.15 -4.92
CA GLU A 12 10.86 -8.10 -5.48
C GLU A 12 12.30 -7.79 -5.07
N MET A 13 12.70 -6.52 -5.11
CA MET A 13 14.02 -6.07 -4.63
C MET A 13 14.18 -6.37 -3.14
N ALA A 14 13.15 -6.12 -2.34
CA ALA A 14 13.16 -6.42 -0.92
C ALA A 14 13.37 -7.93 -0.67
N ASN A 15 12.66 -8.79 -1.39
CA ASN A 15 12.87 -10.24 -1.30
C ASN A 15 14.29 -10.65 -1.75
N ALA A 16 14.85 -10.01 -2.77
CA ALA A 16 16.21 -10.28 -3.23
C ALA A 16 17.26 -9.92 -2.17
N VAL A 17 17.12 -8.76 -1.51
CA VAL A 17 18.00 -8.33 -0.41
C VAL A 17 17.92 -9.28 0.78
N ALA A 18 16.72 -9.73 1.16
CA ALA A 18 16.56 -10.72 2.24
C ALA A 18 17.25 -12.06 1.92
N ARG A 19 17.08 -12.57 0.69
CA ARG A 19 17.75 -13.81 0.25
C ARG A 19 19.26 -13.68 0.22
N LEU A 20 19.77 -12.56 -0.30
CA LEU A 20 21.21 -12.28 -0.33
C LEU A 20 21.80 -12.23 1.09
N SER A 21 21.12 -11.54 2.01
CA SER A 21 21.52 -11.46 3.42
C SER A 21 21.57 -12.85 4.09
N GLY A 22 20.62 -13.75 3.76
CA GLY A 22 20.63 -15.13 4.21
C GLY A 22 21.84 -15.92 3.72
N LEU A 23 22.13 -15.88 2.41
CA LEU A 23 23.28 -16.56 1.80
C LEU A 23 24.62 -16.07 2.39
N ILE A 24 24.70 -14.77 2.68
CA ILE A 24 25.90 -14.17 3.29
C ILE A 24 26.13 -14.68 4.71
N LYS A 25 25.05 -14.86 5.50
CA LYS A 25 25.15 -15.47 6.84
C LYS A 25 25.71 -16.89 6.77
N GLU A 26 25.39 -17.63 5.72
CA GLU A 26 25.86 -19.01 5.50
C GLU A 26 27.29 -19.08 4.96
N ALA A 27 27.80 -18.01 4.33
CA ALA A 27 29.12 -17.99 3.67
C ALA A 27 30.33 -18.03 4.63
N GLY A 28 30.11 -18.01 5.95
CA GLY A 28 31.19 -18.16 6.94
C GLY A 28 32.19 -16.99 6.97
N LEU A 29 31.74 -15.77 6.65
CA LEU A 29 32.57 -14.56 6.69
C LEU A 29 33.08 -14.29 8.12
N ASP A 30 34.27 -13.70 8.20
CA ASP A 30 34.74 -13.14 9.46
C ASP A 30 33.79 -12.03 9.97
N CYS A 31 33.82 -11.79 11.27
CA CYS A 31 32.85 -10.91 11.92
C CYS A 31 32.92 -9.45 11.42
N GLU A 32 34.09 -8.98 10.99
CA GLU A 32 34.28 -7.61 10.51
C GLU A 32 33.72 -7.45 9.08
N CYS A 33 34.03 -8.38 8.19
CA CYS A 33 33.50 -8.43 6.83
C CYS A 33 31.98 -8.59 6.85
N ARG A 34 31.44 -9.45 7.74
CA ARG A 34 29.99 -9.58 7.93
C ARG A 34 29.35 -8.26 8.35
N SER A 35 29.92 -7.57 9.34
CA SER A 35 29.38 -6.29 9.83
C SER A 35 29.37 -5.21 8.74
N LYS A 36 30.46 -5.08 7.97
CA LYS A 36 30.54 -4.12 6.86
C LYS A 36 29.54 -4.43 5.74
N LEU A 37 29.32 -5.71 5.48
CA LEU A 37 28.39 -6.16 4.46
C LEU A 37 26.93 -5.96 4.88
N ASP A 38 26.57 -6.28 6.12
CA ASP A 38 25.25 -6.01 6.70
C ASP A 38 24.93 -4.51 6.66
N GLU A 39 25.89 -3.66 7.03
CA GLU A 39 25.74 -2.20 6.96
C GLU A 39 25.51 -1.71 5.52
N THR A 40 26.28 -2.25 4.57
CA THR A 40 26.17 -1.89 3.14
C THR A 40 24.81 -2.30 2.58
N LEU A 41 24.34 -3.52 2.88
CA LEU A 41 23.04 -4.01 2.46
C LEU A 41 21.90 -3.22 3.09
N SER A 42 22.02 -2.83 4.36
CA SER A 42 21.05 -1.98 5.04
C SER A 42 20.94 -0.59 4.37
N ARG A 43 22.07 0.02 4.01
CA ARG A 43 22.09 1.29 3.27
C ARG A 43 21.50 1.15 1.87
N PHE A 44 21.81 0.06 1.16
CA PHE A 44 21.21 -0.23 -0.14
C PHE A 44 19.69 -0.41 -0.03
N ALA A 45 19.21 -1.20 0.93
CA ALA A 45 17.79 -1.36 1.21
C ALA A 45 17.12 -0.02 1.51
N ALA A 46 17.73 0.84 2.32
CA ALA A 46 17.18 2.15 2.63
C ALA A 46 17.02 3.06 1.39
N LEU A 47 17.94 2.96 0.42
CA LEU A 47 17.92 3.72 -0.83
C LEU A 47 16.90 3.17 -1.83
N GLU A 48 16.85 1.86 -1.99
CA GLU A 48 16.04 1.22 -3.04
C GLU A 48 14.59 0.91 -2.60
N ILE A 49 14.40 0.53 -1.34
CA ILE A 49 13.10 0.08 -0.81
C ILE A 49 12.38 1.18 -0.04
N GLY A 50 13.14 2.02 0.66
CA GLY A 50 12.60 3.06 1.53
C GLY A 50 11.63 4.03 0.85
N PRO A 51 11.91 4.54 -0.36
CA PRO A 51 10.99 5.41 -1.09
C PRO A 51 9.66 4.73 -1.41
N ALA A 52 9.70 3.53 -1.99
CA ALA A 52 8.50 2.77 -2.37
C ALA A 52 7.61 2.44 -1.15
N ALA A 53 8.22 2.02 -0.03
CA ALA A 53 7.47 1.76 1.21
C ALA A 53 6.74 3.02 1.73
N ARG A 54 7.37 4.20 1.67
CA ARG A 54 6.75 5.47 2.07
C ARG A 54 5.61 5.87 1.13
N GLU A 55 5.78 5.61 -0.16
CA GLU A 55 4.76 5.89 -1.17
C GLU A 55 3.48 5.09 -0.90
N HIS A 56 3.57 3.77 -0.66
CA HIS A 56 2.40 2.96 -0.34
C HIS A 56 1.65 3.44 0.92
N LEU A 57 2.39 3.85 1.96
CA LEU A 57 1.76 4.42 3.17
C LEU A 57 1.08 5.75 2.88
N THR A 58 1.69 6.60 2.06
CA THR A 58 1.12 7.88 1.63
C THR A 58 -0.15 7.66 0.81
N ASN A 59 -0.12 6.72 -0.13
CA ASN A 59 -1.28 6.36 -0.95
C ASN A 59 -2.42 5.83 -0.08
N ALA A 60 -2.15 4.93 0.87
CA ALA A 60 -3.18 4.44 1.78
C ALA A 60 -3.83 5.57 2.61
N ARG A 61 -3.03 6.54 3.08
CA ARG A 61 -3.55 7.74 3.78
C ARG A 61 -4.41 8.60 2.86
N HIS A 62 -4.00 8.78 1.61
CA HIS A 62 -4.77 9.52 0.62
C HIS A 62 -6.11 8.85 0.33
N GLN A 63 -6.12 7.52 0.14
CA GLN A 63 -7.37 6.77 -0.04
C GLN A 63 -8.30 6.89 1.17
N ARG A 64 -7.77 6.85 2.41
CA ARG A 64 -8.56 7.09 3.62
C ARG A 64 -9.21 8.49 3.61
N ALA A 65 -8.44 9.53 3.31
CA ALA A 65 -8.95 10.90 3.22
C ALA A 65 -10.01 11.06 2.12
N HIS A 66 -9.87 10.33 1.01
CA HIS A 66 -10.87 10.34 -0.05
C HIS A 66 -12.19 9.67 0.38
N ILE A 67 -12.11 8.54 1.10
CA ILE A 67 -13.31 7.91 1.71
C ILE A 67 -13.99 8.89 2.67
N GLU A 68 -13.22 9.59 3.51
CA GLU A 68 -13.77 10.60 4.43
C GLU A 68 -14.58 11.67 3.68
N THR A 69 -14.12 12.13 2.51
CA THR A 69 -14.87 13.05 1.65
C THR A 69 -16.17 12.44 1.13
N ILE A 70 -16.16 11.19 0.66
CA ILE A 70 -17.38 10.54 0.15
C ILE A 70 -18.40 10.32 1.29
N LEU A 71 -17.92 10.00 2.49
CA LEU A 71 -18.77 9.85 3.66
C LEU A 71 -19.51 11.15 4.03
N LEU A 72 -18.97 12.34 3.69
CA LEU A 72 -19.68 13.60 3.87
C LEU A 72 -20.90 13.70 2.94
N PHE A 73 -20.78 13.28 1.67
CA PHE A 73 -21.91 13.24 0.74
C PHE A 73 -22.95 12.18 1.13
N LEU A 74 -22.50 11.05 1.69
CA LEU A 74 -23.42 10.02 2.18
C LEU A 74 -24.21 10.42 3.43
N GLN A 75 -23.96 11.59 4.05
CA GLN A 75 -24.83 12.13 5.10
C GLN A 75 -26.24 12.42 4.59
N ASP A 76 -26.39 12.65 3.27
CA ASP A 76 -27.70 12.85 2.63
C ASP A 76 -28.64 11.64 2.83
N LEU A 77 -28.11 10.44 3.12
CA LEU A 77 -28.91 9.27 3.50
C LEU A 77 -29.80 9.50 4.72
N ASP A 78 -29.40 10.37 5.64
CA ASP A 78 -30.19 10.70 6.83
C ASP A 78 -31.44 11.54 6.49
N GLU A 79 -31.43 12.20 5.33
CA GLU A 79 -32.51 13.06 4.84
C GLU A 79 -33.44 12.34 3.85
N ILE A 80 -32.97 11.25 3.24
CA ILE A 80 -33.69 10.52 2.19
C ILE A 80 -34.63 9.47 2.79
N GLY A 81 -35.92 9.60 2.48
CA GLY A 81 -36.94 8.63 2.85
C GLY A 81 -37.14 7.51 1.81
N VAL A 82 -37.87 6.46 2.20
CA VAL A 82 -38.31 5.38 1.29
C VAL A 82 -39.34 5.85 0.24
N ALA A 83 -39.96 7.02 0.48
CA ALA A 83 -40.92 7.64 -0.41
C ALA A 83 -40.32 8.79 -1.23
N GLU A 84 -39.01 8.76 -1.48
CA GLU A 84 -38.34 9.79 -2.28
C GLU A 84 -38.95 9.84 -3.68
N GLY A 85 -39.27 11.05 -4.15
CA GLY A 85 -39.96 11.26 -5.42
C GLY A 85 -39.04 11.09 -6.61
N ASP A 86 -37.75 11.31 -6.41
CA ASP A 86 -36.71 11.12 -7.42
C ASP A 86 -35.89 9.85 -7.14
N PHE A 87 -36.20 8.78 -7.88
CA PHE A 87 -35.51 7.50 -7.75
C PHE A 87 -34.05 7.53 -8.22
N SER A 88 -33.61 8.57 -8.96
CA SER A 88 -32.21 8.69 -9.39
C SER A 88 -31.27 8.90 -8.21
N VAL A 89 -31.76 9.49 -7.11
CA VAL A 89 -31.00 9.68 -5.87
C VAL A 89 -30.51 8.35 -5.30
N TYR A 90 -31.32 7.29 -5.35
CA TYR A 90 -30.90 5.96 -4.88
C TYR A 90 -29.76 5.38 -5.71
N LEU A 91 -29.75 5.66 -7.03
CA LEU A 91 -28.68 5.22 -7.91
C LEU A 91 -27.38 6.00 -7.62
N ASP A 92 -27.47 7.30 -7.42
CA ASP A 92 -26.31 8.13 -7.11
C ASP A 92 -25.67 7.71 -5.78
N LEU A 93 -26.48 7.45 -4.75
CA LEU A 93 -25.99 6.91 -3.48
C LEU A 93 -25.31 5.54 -3.63
N ALA A 94 -25.87 4.65 -4.47
CA ALA A 94 -25.26 3.36 -4.75
C ALA A 94 -23.88 3.53 -5.41
N LEU A 95 -23.74 4.47 -6.34
CA LEU A 95 -22.45 4.78 -6.99
C LEU A 95 -21.42 5.32 -5.97
N LEU A 96 -21.83 6.15 -5.01
CA LEU A 96 -20.94 6.61 -3.94
C LEU A 96 -20.43 5.45 -3.06
N PHE A 97 -21.26 4.43 -2.78
CA PHE A 97 -20.80 3.22 -2.09
C PHE A 97 -19.81 2.41 -2.94
N ASP A 98 -20.07 2.26 -4.24
CA ASP A 98 -19.16 1.56 -5.16
C ASP A 98 -17.79 2.26 -5.27
N ASP A 99 -17.79 3.60 -5.24
CA ASP A 99 -16.57 4.41 -5.20
C ASP A 99 -15.78 4.17 -3.92
N ILE A 100 -16.44 4.17 -2.74
CA ILE A 100 -15.80 3.80 -1.47
C ILE A 100 -15.19 2.41 -1.55
N ALA A 101 -15.92 1.42 -2.08
CA ALA A 101 -15.42 0.06 -2.20
C ALA A 101 -14.17 -0.02 -3.09
N THR A 102 -14.15 0.73 -4.18
CA THR A 102 -13.00 0.82 -5.10
C THR A 102 -11.79 1.45 -4.43
N ILE A 103 -11.99 2.59 -3.76
CA ILE A 103 -10.95 3.31 -3.03
C ILE A 103 -10.39 2.46 -1.88
N ALA A 104 -11.26 1.79 -1.12
CA ALA A 104 -10.87 0.91 -0.03
C ALA A 104 -10.03 -0.28 -0.53
N LYS A 105 -10.37 -0.87 -1.67
CA LYS A 105 -9.55 -1.92 -2.30
C LYS A 105 -8.15 -1.41 -2.66
N ALA A 106 -8.04 -0.20 -3.22
CA ALA A 106 -6.76 0.41 -3.55
C ALA A 106 -5.90 0.71 -2.29
N GLY A 107 -6.53 1.22 -1.23
CA GLY A 107 -5.87 1.42 0.06
C GLY A 107 -5.38 0.10 0.67
N ALA A 108 -6.21 -0.94 0.64
CA ALA A 108 -5.85 -2.28 1.10
C ALA A 108 -4.68 -2.88 0.30
N LEU A 109 -4.67 -2.70 -1.03
CA LEU A 109 -3.55 -3.13 -1.88
C LEU A 109 -2.24 -2.45 -1.46
N SER A 110 -2.27 -1.13 -1.28
CA SER A 110 -1.10 -0.35 -0.83
C SER A 110 -0.56 -0.87 0.51
N MET A 111 -1.44 -1.16 1.47
CA MET A 111 -1.03 -1.70 2.77
C MET A 111 -0.45 -3.13 2.68
N ARG A 112 -0.98 -3.97 1.79
CA ARG A 112 -0.41 -5.31 1.54
C ARG A 112 0.98 -5.22 0.91
N GLN A 113 1.17 -4.32 -0.05
CA GLN A 113 2.48 -4.04 -0.65
C GLN A 113 3.46 -3.54 0.41
N LEU A 114 3.04 -2.59 1.27
CA LEU A 114 3.84 -2.15 2.41
C LEU A 114 4.27 -3.31 3.33
N GLY A 115 3.36 -4.24 3.61
CA GLY A 115 3.65 -5.42 4.42
C GLY A 115 4.75 -6.32 3.85
N GLN A 116 4.90 -6.39 2.53
CA GLN A 116 5.96 -7.17 1.87
C GLN A 116 7.35 -6.56 2.14
N PHE A 117 7.46 -5.24 2.20
CA PHE A 117 8.71 -4.56 2.56
C PHE A 117 9.06 -4.73 4.04
N ALA A 118 8.07 -4.71 4.93
CA ALA A 118 8.29 -4.89 6.37
C ALA A 118 8.76 -6.31 6.73
N ALA A 119 8.46 -7.31 5.90
CA ALA A 119 8.93 -8.69 6.11
C ALA A 119 10.43 -8.86 5.84
N VAL A 120 11.05 -7.95 5.09
CA VAL A 120 12.45 -8.05 4.63
C VAL A 120 13.46 -7.49 5.64
N GLY A 121 13.02 -6.60 6.54
CA GLY A 121 13.85 -6.02 7.58
C GLY A 121 13.88 -6.79 8.91
N ARG A 122 13.34 -8.02 8.96
CA ARG A 122 13.35 -8.90 10.14
C ARG A 122 14.28 -10.08 9.94
#